data_AF-A0A7S4NV08-F1
#
_entry.id   AF-A0A7S4NV08-F1
#
_cell.length_a   1.000
_cell.length_b   1.000
_cell.length_c   1.000
_cell.angle_alpha   90.00
_cell.angle_beta   90.00
_cell.angle_gamma   90.00
#
_symmetry.space_group_name_H-M   'P 1'
#
loop_
_entity.id
_entity.type
_entity.pdbx_description
1 polymer ?
#
loop_
_entity_poly.entity_id
_entity_poly.type
_entity_poly.pdbx_seq_one_letter_code
_entity_poly.pdbx_strand_id
1 'polypeptide(L)'
;QYPNPREVDEVSLRSLILDAFHGVAPDAERTRREQLVPGAGPHKNLQIFLRGPPLSSKSNIILCIHGRFATADRIMNEVEAALGSNSDEFTLIAPMAVGGQWSPK
;
A
#
# COMPACT_ATOMS: atom_id res chain seq x y z
N GLN A 1 -11.21 -32.82 5.00
CA GLN A 1 -11.65 -32.06 3.82
C GLN A 1 -11.03 -30.69 3.91
N TYR A 2 -10.25 -30.28 2.91
CA TYR A 2 -9.77 -28.90 2.85
C TYR A 2 -11.00 -28.00 2.63
N PRO A 3 -11.20 -26.96 3.46
CA PRO A 3 -12.33 -26.07 3.29
C PRO A 3 -12.26 -25.43 1.90
N ASN A 4 -13.43 -25.39 1.26
CA ASN A 4 -13.68 -24.99 -0.12
C ASN A 4 -12.80 -23.79 -0.54
N PRO A 5 -12.13 -23.82 -1.71
CA PRO A 5 -11.38 -22.68 -2.19
C PRO A 5 -12.32 -21.48 -2.28
N ARG A 6 -11.96 -20.41 -1.58
CA ARG A 6 -12.67 -19.12 -1.63
C ARG A 6 -12.97 -18.80 -3.10
N GLU A 7 -14.22 -18.46 -3.42
CA GLU A 7 -14.56 -18.02 -4.77
C GLU A 7 -13.62 -16.88 -5.16
N VAL A 8 -12.87 -17.10 -6.23
CA VAL A 8 -11.88 -16.16 -6.71
C VAL A 8 -12.55 -15.31 -7.76
N ASP A 9 -13.02 -14.12 -7.37
CA ASP A 9 -13.55 -13.13 -8.30
C ASP A 9 -12.41 -12.32 -8.95
N GLU A 10 -12.71 -11.63 -10.06
CA GLU A 10 -11.72 -10.85 -10.83
C GLU A 10 -11.04 -9.78 -9.98
N VAL A 11 -11.76 -9.15 -9.05
CA VAL A 11 -11.23 -8.10 -8.17
C VAL A 11 -10.24 -8.71 -7.17
N SER A 12 -10.60 -9.83 -6.55
CA SER A 12 -9.76 -10.60 -5.64
C SER A 12 -8.51 -11.15 -6.34
N LEU A 13 -8.65 -11.64 -7.57
CA LEU A 13 -7.53 -12.10 -8.42
C LEU A 13 -6.59 -10.94 -8.76
N ARG A 14 -7.14 -9.78 -9.09
CA ARG A 14 -6.36 -8.59 -9.44
C ARG A 14 -5.55 -8.07 -8.26
N SER A 15 -6.14 -8.00 -7.06
CA SER A 15 -5.41 -7.66 -5.85
C SER A 15 -4.31 -8.67 -5.56
N LEU A 16 -4.60 -9.97 -5.68
CA LEU A 16 -3.62 -11.04 -5.46
C LEU A 16 -2.46 -10.99 -6.48
N ILE A 17 -2.75 -10.70 -7.74
CA ILE A 17 -1.74 -10.49 -8.78
C ILE A 17 -0.94 -9.21 -8.53
N LEU A 18 -1.57 -8.13 -8.05
CA LEU A 18 -0.87 -6.88 -7.71
C LEU A 18 0.04 -7.06 -6.49
N ASP A 19 -0.35 -7.90 -5.53
CA ASP A 19 0.49 -8.30 -4.40
C ASP A 19 1.65 -9.20 -4.87
N ALA A 20 1.38 -10.11 -5.81
CA ALA A 20 2.37 -10.99 -6.43
C ALA A 20 3.25 -10.31 -7.52
N PHE A 21 2.93 -9.09 -7.94
CA PHE A 21 3.77 -8.35 -8.89
C PHE A 21 4.98 -7.79 -8.15
N HIS A 22 6.10 -8.50 -8.26
CA HIS A 22 7.32 -8.26 -7.49
C HIS A 22 8.21 -7.20 -8.15
N GLY A 23 7.94 -5.93 -7.83
CA GLY A 23 8.98 -4.89 -7.76
C GLY A 23 9.65 -4.80 -6.37
N VAL A 24 9.06 -5.44 -5.35
CA VAL A 24 9.51 -5.56 -3.95
C VAL A 24 8.94 -6.87 -3.37
N ALA A 25 9.59 -7.47 -2.36
CA ALA A 25 9.16 -8.71 -1.71
C ALA A 25 7.75 -8.56 -1.06
N PRO A 26 6.91 -9.61 -1.09
CA PRO A 26 5.60 -9.59 -0.47
C PRO A 26 5.76 -9.71 1.07
N ASP A 27 5.08 -8.84 1.82
CA ASP A 27 4.92 -8.99 3.26
C ASP A 27 3.45 -9.32 3.55
N ALA A 28 3.20 -10.58 3.90
CA ALA A 28 1.87 -11.15 4.07
C ALA A 28 1.13 -10.59 5.30
N GLU A 29 1.82 -9.95 6.25
CA GLU A 29 1.22 -9.54 7.52
C GLU A 29 0.80 -8.06 7.56
N ARG A 30 1.35 -7.18 6.71
CA ARG A 30 1.31 -5.74 7.01
C ARG A 30 0.94 -4.79 5.88
N THR A 31 0.85 -5.27 4.65
CA THR A 31 0.78 -4.35 3.51
C THR A 31 -0.28 -4.76 2.52
N ARG A 32 -1.41 -4.05 2.51
CA ARG A 32 -2.45 -4.17 1.49
C ARG A 32 -2.13 -3.22 0.34
N ARG A 33 -2.17 -3.70 -0.91
CA ARG A 33 -2.04 -2.83 -2.09
C ARG A 33 -3.42 -2.50 -2.65
N GLU A 34 -3.70 -1.22 -2.81
CA GLU A 34 -4.90 -0.76 -3.50
C GLU A 34 -4.51 0.08 -4.71
N GLN A 35 -5.14 -0.19 -5.85
CA GLN A 35 -5.02 0.69 -7.01
C GLN A 35 -6.01 1.82 -6.86
N LEU A 36 -5.52 3.07 -6.85
CA LEU A 36 -6.41 4.23 -6.94
C LEU A 36 -7.15 4.22 -8.26
N VAL A 37 -8.39 4.72 -8.24
CA VAL A 37 -9.15 5.03 -9.46
C VAL A 37 -8.26 5.87 -10.39
N PRO A 38 -8.12 5.51 -11.68
CA PRO A 38 -7.19 6.19 -12.57
C PRO A 38 -7.54 7.68 -12.70
N GLY A 39 -6.61 8.53 -12.28
CA GLY A 39 -6.66 9.98 -12.45
C GLY A 39 -5.95 10.44 -13.74
N ALA A 40 -5.91 11.75 -13.98
CA ALA A 40 -5.09 12.33 -15.04
C ALA A 40 -3.66 12.61 -14.54
N GLY A 41 -2.64 12.42 -15.40
CA GLY A 41 -1.24 12.77 -15.11
C GLY A 41 -0.25 11.61 -15.16
N PRO A 42 1.05 11.87 -14.88
CA PRO A 42 2.14 10.89 -15.02
C PRO A 42 2.02 9.69 -14.06
N HIS A 43 1.21 9.84 -13.01
CA HIS A 43 0.99 8.81 -11.99
C HIS A 43 -0.43 8.24 -12.01
N LYS A 44 -1.09 8.24 -13.17
CA LYS A 44 -2.48 7.76 -13.35
C LYS A 44 -2.75 6.33 -12.88
N ASN A 45 -1.70 5.51 -12.76
CA ASN A 45 -1.77 4.12 -12.30
C ASN A 45 -1.03 3.92 -10.97
N LEU A 46 -1.08 4.93 -10.09
CA LEU A 46 -0.43 4.90 -8.79
C LEU A 46 -0.89 3.70 -7.96
N GLN A 47 0.08 2.96 -7.45
CA GLN A 47 -0.16 1.95 -6.44
C GLN A 47 -0.10 2.62 -5.06
N ILE A 48 -1.10 2.34 -4.23
CA ILE A 48 -1.09 2.70 -2.82
C ILE A 48 -0.80 1.47 -1.99
N PHE A 49 -0.02 1.68 -0.94
CA PHE A 49 0.28 0.73 0.10
C PHE A 49 -0.43 1.17 1.38
N LEU A 50 -1.07 0.23 2.06
CA LEU A 50 -1.86 0.46 3.27
C LEU A 50 -1.35 -0.45 4.39
N ARG A 51 -1.11 0.14 5.57
CA ARG A 51 -0.74 -0.57 6.81
C ARG A 51 -1.59 -0.07 7.97
N GLY A 52 -1.99 -0.96 8.87
CA GLY A 52 -2.81 -0.64 10.03
C GLY A 52 -4.29 -0.99 9.87
N PRO A 53 -5.17 -0.40 10.72
CA PRO A 53 -6.60 -0.71 10.73
C PRO A 53 -7.29 -0.55 9.36
N PRO A 54 -8.45 -1.20 9.15
CA PRO A 54 -9.25 -0.96 7.95
C PRO A 54 -9.69 0.50 7.87
N LEU A 55 -9.70 1.11 6.68
CA LEU A 55 -10.18 2.48 6.47
C LEU A 55 -11.66 2.69 6.85
N SER A 56 -12.45 1.61 6.90
CA SER A 56 -13.84 1.62 7.38
C SER A 56 -13.95 1.81 8.90
N SER A 57 -12.85 1.62 9.64
CA SER A 57 -12.77 1.95 11.06
C SER A 57 -12.49 3.45 11.23
N LYS A 58 -12.89 4.07 12.35
CA LYS A 58 -12.56 5.47 12.68
C LYS A 58 -11.08 5.62 13.07
N SER A 59 -10.15 5.18 12.21
CA SER A 59 -8.71 5.28 12.41
C SER A 59 -8.20 6.66 12.00
N ASN A 60 -7.24 7.20 12.74
CA ASN A 60 -6.47 8.35 12.27
C ASN A 60 -5.64 7.93 11.04
N ILE A 61 -5.53 8.79 10.03
CA ILE A 61 -4.84 8.46 8.78
C ILE A 61 -3.56 9.27 8.66
N ILE A 62 -2.45 8.61 8.30
CA ILE A 62 -1.19 9.28 7.97
C ILE A 62 -0.85 8.98 6.51
N LEU A 63 -0.70 10.04 5.71
CA LEU A 63 -0.24 9.95 4.33
C LEU A 63 1.28 10.06 4.28
N CYS A 64 1.95 8.97 3.91
CA CYS A 64 3.40 8.84 3.85
C CYS A 64 3.91 9.10 2.42
N ILE A 65 4.49 10.29 2.18
CA ILE A 65 5.08 10.63 0.88
C ILE A 65 6.59 10.42 0.94
N HIS A 66 7.10 9.45 0.17
CA HIS A 66 8.52 9.12 0.15
C HIS A 66 9.36 10.14 -0.63
N GLY A 67 10.64 10.27 -0.30
CA GLY A 67 11.61 11.08 -1.04
C GLY A 67 12.04 10.47 -2.38
N ARG A 68 12.90 11.16 -3.12
CA ARG A 68 13.45 10.67 -4.40
C ARG A 68 14.22 9.35 -4.18
N PHE A 69 13.93 8.35 -4.99
CA PHE A 69 14.51 6.99 -4.93
C PHE A 69 14.22 6.20 -3.64
N ALA A 70 13.37 6.72 -2.75
CA ALA A 70 12.83 5.96 -1.63
C ALA A 70 11.60 5.15 -2.08
N THR A 71 11.14 4.23 -1.23
CA THR A 71 9.97 3.38 -1.47
C THR A 71 8.85 3.70 -0.49
N ALA A 72 7.62 3.35 -0.85
CA ALA A 72 6.46 3.42 0.02
C ALA A 72 6.68 2.63 1.33
N ASP A 73 7.26 1.43 1.25
CA ASP A 73 7.55 0.61 2.43
C ASP A 73 8.55 1.27 3.38
N ARG A 74 9.64 1.83 2.85
CA ARG A 74 10.66 2.50 3.66
C ARG A 74 10.07 3.65 4.47
N ILE A 75 9.28 4.51 3.85
CA ILE A 75 8.68 5.65 4.56
C ILE A 75 7.65 5.19 5.59
N MET A 76 6.89 4.12 5.31
CA MET A 76 5.97 3.55 6.30
C MET A 76 6.71 2.96 7.50
N ASN A 77 7.83 2.27 7.30
CA ASN A 77 8.65 1.73 8.38
C ASN A 77 9.25 2.86 9.25
N GLU A 78 9.74 3.93 8.63
CA GLU A 78 10.27 5.11 9.35
C GLU A 78 9.17 5.80 10.18
N VAL A 79 7.96 5.93 9.64
CA VAL A 79 6.81 6.49 10.35
C VAL A 79 6.32 5.57 11.47
N GLU A 80 6.19 4.26 11.22
CA GLU A 80 5.78 3.26 12.23
C GLU A 80 6.77 3.25 13.41
N ALA A 81 8.08 3.31 13.13
CA ALA A 81 9.11 3.42 14.17
C ALA A 81 8.98 4.73 14.98
N ALA A 82 8.60 5.84 14.34
CA ALA A 82 8.38 7.12 15.02
C ALA A 82 7.10 7.13 15.88
N LEU A 83 6.06 6.41 15.47
CA LEU A 83 4.81 6.25 16.23
C LEU A 83 4.97 5.31 17.43
N GLY A 84 5.89 4.35 17.35
CA GLY A 84 6.16 3.39 18.42
C GLY A 84 4.92 2.57 18.78
N SER A 85 4.58 2.54 20.07
CA SER A 85 3.42 1.80 20.60
C SER A 85 2.07 2.30 20.09
N ASN A 86 2.01 3.51 19.53
CA ASN A 86 0.75 4.10 19.05
C ASN A 86 0.48 3.76 17.58
N SER A 87 1.35 3.01 16.92
CA SER A 87 1.25 2.68 15.49
C SER A 87 -0.09 2.01 15.13
N ASP A 88 -0.67 1.21 16.01
CA ASP A 88 -1.95 0.53 15.81
C ASP A 88 -3.18 1.47 15.78
N GLU A 89 -3.03 2.73 16.22
CA GLU A 89 -4.11 3.74 16.17
C GLU A 89 -4.22 4.43 14.81
N PHE A 90 -3.21 4.23 13.94
CA PHE A 90 -3.10 4.91 12.66
C PHE A 90 -3.17 3.94 11.49
N THR A 91 -3.88 4.35 10.44
CA THR A 91 -3.77 3.73 9.13
C THR A 91 -2.75 4.53 8.31
N LEU A 92 -1.64 3.90 7.97
CA LEU A 92 -0.61 4.46 7.10
C LEU A 92 -0.99 4.22 5.65
N ILE A 93 -0.92 5.27 4.84
CA ILE A 93 -1.17 5.23 3.40
C ILE A 93 0.08 5.75 2.69
N ALA A 94 0.71 4.93 1.86
CA ALA A 94 1.91 5.32 1.13
C ALA A 94 1.74 5.08 -0.38
N PRO A 95 1.58 6.14 -1.18
CA PRO A 95 1.62 6.01 -2.64
C PRO A 95 3.06 5.77 -3.13
N MET A 96 3.21 4.96 -4.18
CA MET A 96 4.51 4.69 -4.81
C MET A 96 4.66 5.46 -6.12
N ALA A 97 5.58 6.43 -6.16
CA ALA A 97 5.86 7.18 -7.38
C ALA A 97 6.38 6.27 -8.50
N VAL A 98 5.88 6.47 -9.73
CA VAL A 98 6.38 5.76 -10.91
C VAL A 98 7.86 6.09 -11.10
N GLY A 99 8.70 5.05 -11.19
CA GLY A 99 10.16 5.21 -11.30
C GLY A 99 10.84 5.79 -10.05
N GLY A 100 10.15 5.84 -8.90
CA GLY A 100 10.70 6.39 -7.65
C GLY A 100 10.85 7.91 -7.63
N GLN A 101 10.15 8.63 -8.52
CA GLN A 101 10.22 10.09 -8.62
C GLN A 101 8.84 10.72 -8.85
N TRP A 102 8.45 11.64 -7.98
CA TRP A 102 7.15 12.34 -8.06
C TRP A 102 7.03 13.30 -9.24
N SER A 103 8.15 13.89 -9.66
CA SER A 103 8.20 14.83 -10.78
C SER A 103 9.22 14.33 -11.80
N PRO A 104 8.89 13.27 -12.57
CA PRO A 104 9.75 12.82 -13.65
C PRO A 104 9.85 13.95 -14.68
N LYS A 105 11.05 14.18 -15.21
CA LYS A 105 11.28 15.11 -16.32
C LYS A 105 10.93 14.43 -17.64
#